data_AF-F8C797-F1
#
_entry.id   AF-F8C797-F1
#
_cell.length_a   1.000
_cell.length_b   1.000
_cell.length_c   1.000
_cell.angle_alpha   90.00
_cell.angle_beta   90.00
_cell.angle_gamma   90.00
#
_symmetry.space_group_name_H-M   'P 1'
#
loop_
_entity.id
_entity.type
_entity.pdbx_description
1 polymer ?
#
loop_
_entity_poly.entity_id
_entity_poly.type
_entity_poly.pdbx_seq_one_letter_code
_entity_poly.pdbx_strand_id
1 'polypeptide(L)'
;MNPGVSIVADDTRSWGLETPGPGLVLRVPSTGRWARRPWVHLEAAPDYRIRLRGGRQTLLWARIDSYWDSAVFVRGTATAPLVLPPLSAPEVRAVEAASGSEAWWEAWSWRMARALVDAPLPVLHSGHWCLRPVHAIAAEKAERHPISPMEWSFGQPPPPPHSLASVTRFLSGWSEDWWESLPEQRPGAVLGLRALSAPEDGRVKSWRKRARDGTLPPVLLLFVDILAKWVVLDGHDRLHAALLEGVTPQLLGLWPFIIRPRPEKSTREEGALVSAEFLFRGGATPETVDRVNRMLLFSFSADPRGTVSRAWPLPGGRETWREEVSARRREGPLPLLDETDWDWLT
;
A
#
# COMPACT_ATOMS: atom_id res chain seq x y z
N MET A 1 21.39 -19.39 17.91
CA MET A 1 20.47 -18.24 17.94
C MET A 1 19.84 -18.11 16.57
N ASN A 2 18.54 -18.39 16.41
CA ASN A 2 17.85 -18.04 15.16
C ASN A 2 17.77 -16.50 15.12
N PRO A 3 18.36 -15.82 14.14
CA PRO A 3 18.23 -14.37 14.07
C PRO A 3 16.76 -14.05 13.85
N GLY A 4 16.13 -13.36 14.80
CA GLY A 4 14.79 -12.83 14.64
C GLY A 4 14.75 -11.73 13.58
N VAL A 5 13.57 -11.16 13.33
CA VAL A 5 13.47 -9.95 12.49
C VAL A 5 14.15 -8.80 13.24
N SER A 6 15.13 -8.17 12.60
CA SER A 6 15.75 -6.95 13.16
C SER A 6 14.88 -5.76 12.82
N ILE A 7 14.51 -4.97 13.82
CA ILE A 7 13.73 -3.75 13.66
C ILE A 7 14.62 -2.57 14.04
N VAL A 8 14.82 -1.63 13.13
CA VAL A 8 15.64 -0.44 13.34
C VAL A 8 14.86 0.82 12.92
N ALA A 9 15.13 1.95 13.58
CA ALA A 9 14.59 3.23 13.15
C ALA A 9 15.04 3.56 11.72
N ASP A 10 14.14 4.17 10.96
CA ASP A 10 14.36 4.60 9.59
C ASP A 10 14.06 6.09 9.45
N ASP A 11 15.10 6.89 9.59
CA ASP A 11 15.10 8.34 9.37
C ASP A 11 15.30 8.72 7.89
N THR A 12 15.42 7.71 7.01
CA THR A 12 15.82 7.94 5.63
C THR A 12 14.74 8.74 4.88
N ARG A 13 15.11 9.89 4.31
CA ARG A 13 14.21 10.76 3.52
C ARG A 13 14.06 10.33 2.05
N SER A 14 14.77 9.27 1.63
CA SER A 14 14.89 8.83 0.23
C SER A 14 13.59 8.30 -0.40
N TRP A 15 12.52 8.11 0.38
CA TRP A 15 11.24 7.62 -0.13
C TRP A 15 10.46 8.70 -0.90
N GLY A 16 10.82 9.97 -0.77
CA GLY A 16 10.09 11.07 -1.41
C GLY A 16 8.62 11.16 -0.98
N LEU A 17 8.29 10.63 0.20
CA LEU A 17 7.00 10.76 0.85
C LEU A 17 7.10 11.87 1.90
N GLU A 18 6.06 12.70 2.00
CA GLU A 18 5.86 13.55 3.18
C GLU A 18 5.37 12.69 4.33
N THR A 19 6.18 12.58 5.38
CA THR A 19 5.95 11.64 6.48
C THR A 19 5.90 12.40 7.80
N PRO A 20 4.87 12.22 8.65
CA PRO A 20 4.73 12.95 9.91
C PRO A 20 5.69 12.49 11.02
N GLY A 21 6.52 11.47 10.78
CA GLY A 21 7.49 10.96 11.73
C GLY A 21 8.45 9.93 11.10
N PRO A 22 9.47 9.47 11.84
CA PRO A 22 10.39 8.44 11.37
C PRO A 22 9.67 7.12 11.12
N GLY A 23 10.21 6.31 10.20
CA GLY A 23 9.74 4.96 9.96
C GLY A 23 10.52 3.91 10.75
N LEU A 24 10.24 2.65 10.46
CA LEU A 24 11.01 1.49 10.89
C LEU A 24 11.42 0.68 9.66
N VAL A 25 12.64 0.18 9.66
CA VAL A 25 13.10 -0.85 8.72
C VAL A 25 13.10 -2.19 9.42
N LEU A 26 12.42 -3.16 8.81
CA LEU A 26 12.36 -4.54 9.26
C LEU A 26 13.25 -5.38 8.34
N ARG A 27 14.31 -5.98 8.89
CA ARG A 27 15.17 -6.93 8.17
C ARG A 27 14.74 -8.34 8.52
N VAL A 28 14.08 -8.99 7.57
CA VAL A 28 13.50 -10.31 7.73
C VAL A 28 14.50 -11.35 7.23
N PRO A 29 14.95 -12.29 8.07
CA PRO A 29 15.97 -13.26 7.69
C PRO A 29 15.46 -14.21 6.60
N SER A 30 16.37 -14.84 5.86
CA SER A 30 16.06 -15.85 4.85
C SER A 30 15.90 -17.27 5.42
N THR A 31 15.98 -17.42 6.75
CA THR A 31 15.96 -18.72 7.44
C THR A 31 14.71 -18.88 8.32
N GLY A 32 14.49 -20.10 8.82
CA GLY A 32 13.37 -20.42 9.71
C GLY A 32 12.01 -20.29 9.02
N ARG A 33 11.02 -19.73 9.74
CA ARG A 33 9.65 -19.56 9.21
C ARG A 33 9.57 -18.63 7.99
N TRP A 34 10.55 -17.73 7.84
CA TRP A 34 10.58 -16.68 6.81
C TRP A 34 11.12 -17.16 5.46
N ALA A 35 11.73 -18.35 5.43
CA ALA A 35 12.11 -19.04 4.18
C ALA A 35 10.88 -19.56 3.42
N ARG A 36 9.77 -19.77 4.12
CA ARG A 36 8.51 -20.23 3.54
C ARG A 36 7.75 -19.03 2.97
N ARG A 37 6.92 -19.31 1.97
CA ARG A 37 5.93 -18.37 1.47
C ARG A 37 5.05 -17.86 2.62
N PRO A 38 4.87 -16.53 2.78
CA PRO A 38 4.03 -16.00 3.85
C PRO A 38 2.56 -16.36 3.66
N TRP A 39 1.74 -16.22 4.69
CA TRP A 39 0.31 -16.50 4.61
C TRP A 39 -0.43 -15.43 3.81
N VAL A 40 -0.03 -14.17 3.95
CA VAL A 40 -0.45 -13.09 3.05
C VAL A 40 0.63 -12.88 2.01
N HIS A 41 0.31 -13.16 0.75
CA HIS A 41 1.27 -13.08 -0.35
C HIS A 41 0.57 -12.89 -1.69
N LEU A 42 1.34 -12.42 -2.67
CA LEU A 42 0.89 -12.38 -4.06
C LEU A 42 1.22 -13.71 -4.74
N GLU A 43 0.28 -14.22 -5.53
CA GLU A 43 0.54 -15.27 -6.51
C GLU A 43 0.36 -14.72 -7.92
N ALA A 44 1.18 -15.17 -8.85
CA ALA A 44 1.16 -14.73 -10.24
C ALA A 44 1.08 -15.91 -11.21
N ALA A 45 0.33 -15.71 -12.29
CA ALA A 45 0.24 -16.61 -13.44
C ALA A 45 0.50 -15.82 -14.74
N PRO A 46 0.72 -16.49 -15.88
CA PRO A 46 0.92 -15.82 -17.17
C PRO A 46 -0.18 -14.81 -17.53
N ASP A 47 0.19 -13.87 -18.41
CA ASP A 47 -0.61 -12.74 -18.88
C ASP A 47 -1.11 -11.84 -17.73
N TYR A 48 -0.17 -11.47 -16.85
CA TYR A 48 -0.36 -10.52 -15.73
C TYR A 48 -1.57 -10.82 -14.84
N ARG A 49 -1.81 -12.11 -14.59
CA ARG A 49 -2.80 -12.56 -13.61
C ARG A 49 -2.16 -12.59 -12.24
N ILE A 50 -2.68 -11.78 -11.33
CA ILE A 50 -2.14 -11.59 -9.99
C ILE A 50 -3.27 -11.78 -9.01
N ARG A 51 -3.03 -12.52 -7.92
CA ARG A 51 -3.96 -12.58 -6.81
C ARG A 51 -3.27 -12.35 -5.48
N LEU A 52 -3.90 -11.58 -4.61
CA LEU A 52 -3.50 -11.46 -3.22
C LEU A 52 -4.21 -12.53 -2.40
N ARG A 53 -3.43 -13.36 -1.72
CA ARG A 53 -3.89 -14.44 -0.85
C ARG A 53 -3.88 -14.00 0.61
N GLY A 54 -4.87 -14.48 1.36
CA GLY A 54 -4.93 -14.47 2.81
C GLY A 54 -5.10 -15.90 3.29
N GLY A 55 -4.00 -16.65 3.33
CA GLY A 55 -4.05 -18.07 3.63
C GLY A 55 -4.74 -18.91 2.57
N ARG A 56 -5.86 -19.53 2.95
CA ARG A 56 -6.68 -20.36 2.05
C ARG A 56 -7.67 -19.55 1.22
N GLN A 57 -7.85 -18.26 1.51
CA GLN A 57 -8.77 -17.38 0.80
C GLN A 57 -8.03 -16.46 -0.17
N THR A 58 -8.66 -16.17 -1.29
CA THR A 58 -8.22 -15.08 -2.18
C THR A 58 -8.89 -13.80 -1.71
N LEU A 59 -8.11 -12.74 -1.54
CA LEU A 59 -8.57 -11.43 -1.09
C LEU A 59 -8.85 -10.49 -2.26
N LEU A 60 -8.04 -10.62 -3.32
CA LEU A 60 -8.12 -9.81 -4.53
C LEU A 60 -7.57 -10.63 -5.70
N TRP A 61 -8.27 -10.61 -6.82
CA TRP A 61 -7.77 -10.95 -8.15
C TRP A 61 -7.59 -9.65 -8.92
N ALA A 62 -6.52 -9.59 -9.72
CA ALA A 62 -6.26 -8.54 -10.68
C ALA A 62 -5.70 -9.17 -11.96
N ARG A 63 -6.26 -8.84 -13.12
CA ARG A 63 -5.62 -9.09 -14.42
C ARG A 63 -5.27 -7.74 -15.02
N ILE A 64 -4.01 -7.55 -15.37
CA ILE A 64 -3.51 -6.33 -16.02
C ILE A 64 -3.38 -6.60 -17.52
N ASP A 65 -3.67 -5.61 -18.35
CA ASP A 65 -3.43 -5.70 -19.78
C ASP A 65 -1.94 -5.79 -20.13
N SER A 66 -1.63 -6.48 -21.23
CA SER A 66 -0.24 -6.67 -21.67
C SER A 66 0.48 -5.39 -22.04
N TYR A 67 -0.27 -4.36 -22.47
CA TYR A 67 0.21 -3.02 -22.75
C TYR A 67 0.16 -2.11 -21.51
N TRP A 68 -0.35 -2.61 -20.38
CA TRP A 68 -0.48 -1.87 -19.12
C TRP A 68 -1.37 -0.63 -19.25
N ASP A 69 -2.44 -0.77 -20.03
CA ASP A 69 -3.42 0.30 -20.28
C ASP A 69 -4.65 0.18 -19.38
N SER A 70 -4.93 -1.02 -18.87
CA SER A 70 -6.12 -1.29 -18.07
C SER A 70 -5.92 -2.48 -17.13
N ALA A 71 -6.82 -2.62 -16.17
CA ALA A 71 -6.88 -3.76 -15.29
C ALA A 71 -8.30 -4.06 -14.82
N VAL A 72 -8.59 -5.34 -14.57
CA VAL A 72 -9.85 -5.80 -13.99
C VAL A 72 -9.53 -6.38 -12.63
N PHE A 73 -10.28 -5.90 -11.64
CA PHE A 73 -10.14 -6.30 -10.26
C PHE A 73 -11.40 -7.02 -9.79
N VAL A 74 -11.22 -8.11 -9.04
CA VAL A 74 -12.30 -8.78 -8.31
C VAL A 74 -11.87 -8.99 -6.89
N ARG A 75 -12.68 -8.56 -5.93
CA ARG A 75 -12.47 -8.81 -4.52
C ARG A 75 -12.99 -10.19 -4.12
N GLY A 76 -12.24 -10.84 -3.25
CA GLY A 76 -12.67 -12.03 -2.53
C GLY A 76 -13.92 -11.81 -1.68
N THR A 77 -14.53 -12.90 -1.25
CA THR A 77 -15.67 -12.90 -0.31
C THR A 77 -15.23 -13.00 1.16
N ALA A 78 -13.91 -12.93 1.41
CA ALA A 78 -13.36 -12.95 2.77
C ALA A 78 -13.91 -11.79 3.61
N THR A 79 -14.67 -12.11 4.65
CA THR A 79 -15.30 -11.12 5.53
C THR A 79 -14.33 -10.50 6.54
N ALA A 80 -13.21 -11.17 6.81
CA ALA A 80 -12.14 -10.66 7.66
C ALA A 80 -10.82 -11.35 7.31
N PRO A 81 -9.95 -10.75 6.47
CA PRO A 81 -8.56 -11.18 6.41
C PRO A 81 -7.94 -10.80 7.76
N LEU A 82 -7.99 -11.69 8.74
CA LEU A 82 -7.51 -11.46 10.09
C LEU A 82 -5.99 -11.68 10.10
N VAL A 83 -5.31 -10.78 9.39
CA VAL A 83 -3.86 -10.81 9.17
C VAL A 83 -3.13 -10.51 10.47
N LEU A 84 -3.63 -9.50 11.18
CA LEU A 84 -3.13 -9.08 12.49
C LEU A 84 -4.18 -9.40 13.57
N PRO A 85 -3.73 -9.69 14.81
CA PRO A 85 -4.63 -9.79 15.95
C PRO A 85 -5.49 -8.52 16.09
N PRO A 86 -6.79 -8.64 16.42
CA PRO A 86 -7.64 -7.47 16.62
C PRO A 86 -7.14 -6.63 17.80
N LEU A 87 -7.08 -5.31 17.61
CA LEU A 87 -6.76 -4.38 18.70
C LEU A 87 -7.83 -4.44 19.78
N SER A 88 -7.42 -4.77 21.01
CA SER A 88 -8.26 -4.74 22.18
C SER A 88 -8.38 -3.31 22.76
N ALA A 89 -9.46 -3.04 23.48
CA ALA A 89 -9.67 -1.73 24.10
C ALA A 89 -8.55 -1.33 25.09
N PRO A 90 -7.99 -2.24 25.93
CA PRO A 90 -6.83 -1.92 26.76
C PRO A 90 -5.60 -1.52 25.94
N GLU A 91 -5.30 -2.22 24.84
CA GLU A 91 -4.14 -1.90 23.99
C GLU A 91 -4.23 -0.52 23.37
N VAL A 92 -5.42 -0.14 22.91
CA VAL A 92 -5.69 1.20 22.38
C VAL A 92 -5.54 2.26 23.46
N ARG A 93 -6.03 2.02 24.67
CA ARG A 93 -5.92 2.98 25.79
C ARG A 93 -4.50 3.14 26.32
N ALA A 94 -3.64 2.14 26.15
CA ALA A 94 -2.26 2.20 26.59
C ALA A 94 -1.42 3.24 25.84
N VAL A 95 -1.89 3.74 24.69
CA VAL A 95 -1.25 4.86 23.98
C VAL A 95 -1.95 6.15 24.39
N GLU A 96 -1.38 6.83 25.39
CA GLU A 96 -1.93 8.07 25.95
C GLU A 96 -1.49 9.33 25.18
N ALA A 97 -0.42 9.23 24.39
CA ALA A 97 0.10 10.33 23.60
C ALA A 97 -0.96 10.87 22.62
N ALA A 98 -0.95 12.18 22.37
CA ALA A 98 -1.89 12.81 21.44
C ALA A 98 -1.70 12.26 20.01
N SER A 99 -2.80 11.99 19.31
CA SER A 99 -2.75 11.46 17.94
C SER A 99 -1.94 12.36 17.02
N GLY A 100 -1.06 11.75 16.22
CA GLY A 100 -0.16 12.45 15.31
C GLY A 100 1.08 13.06 15.94
N SER A 101 1.21 13.07 17.27
CA SER A 101 2.49 13.42 17.92
C SER A 101 3.57 12.38 17.64
N GLU A 102 4.84 12.76 17.80
CA GLU A 102 5.99 11.87 17.61
C GLU A 102 5.91 10.64 18.52
N ALA A 103 5.61 10.83 19.82
CA ALA A 103 5.45 9.74 20.78
C ALA A 103 4.29 8.79 20.41
N TRP A 104 3.22 9.31 19.81
CA TRP A 104 2.11 8.48 19.32
C TRP A 104 2.53 7.64 18.11
N TRP A 105 3.26 8.23 17.16
CA TRP A 105 3.78 7.51 16.01
C TRP A 105 4.82 6.46 16.40
N GLU A 106 5.70 6.76 17.35
CA GLU A 106 6.66 5.82 17.88
C GLU A 106 5.93 4.62 18.51
N ALA A 107 4.98 4.87 19.41
CA ALA A 107 4.23 3.81 20.09
C ALA A 107 3.50 2.89 19.10
N TRP A 108 2.79 3.46 18.12
CA TRP A 108 2.07 2.64 17.13
C TRP A 108 2.98 1.95 16.12
N SER A 109 4.05 2.60 15.67
CA SER A 109 4.99 1.99 14.72
C SER A 109 5.67 0.78 15.34
N TRP A 110 6.17 0.89 16.57
CA TRP A 110 6.79 -0.24 17.27
C TRP A 110 5.79 -1.35 17.60
N ARG A 111 4.59 -1.00 18.06
CA ARG A 111 3.53 -1.98 18.29
C ARG A 111 3.18 -2.73 17.00
N MET A 112 3.00 -2.02 15.90
CA MET A 112 2.65 -2.60 14.62
C MET A 112 3.78 -3.46 14.05
N ALA A 113 5.03 -3.01 14.16
CA ALA A 113 6.18 -3.81 13.74
C ALA A 113 6.28 -5.13 14.53
N ARG A 114 6.09 -5.10 15.85
CA ARG A 114 6.04 -6.32 16.67
C ARG A 114 4.87 -7.21 16.28
N ALA A 115 3.68 -6.65 16.10
CA ALA A 115 2.51 -7.41 15.66
C ALA A 115 2.73 -8.09 14.29
N LEU A 116 3.43 -7.45 13.35
CA LEU A 116 3.79 -8.03 12.05
C LEU A 116 4.81 -9.17 12.18
N VAL A 117 5.75 -9.07 13.11
CA VAL A 117 6.76 -10.11 13.38
C VAL A 117 6.13 -11.32 14.07
N ASP A 118 5.26 -11.07 15.04
CA ASP A 118 4.63 -12.10 15.88
C ASP A 118 3.35 -12.67 15.25
N ALA A 119 2.85 -12.07 14.17
CA ALA A 119 1.62 -12.48 13.50
C ALA A 119 1.59 -14.00 13.24
N PRO A 120 0.51 -14.70 13.63
CA PRO A 120 0.38 -16.13 13.35
C PRO A 120 0.31 -16.38 11.84
N LEU A 121 -0.28 -15.43 11.11
CA LEU A 121 -0.37 -15.41 9.65
C LEU A 121 0.63 -14.38 9.11
N PRO A 122 1.88 -14.79 8.80
CA PRO A 122 2.91 -13.84 8.40
C PRO A 122 2.55 -13.15 7.09
N VAL A 123 2.76 -11.84 7.06
CA VAL A 123 2.77 -10.99 5.86
C VAL A 123 4.19 -10.86 5.32
N LEU A 124 5.14 -10.75 6.25
CA LEU A 124 6.54 -10.54 5.95
C LEU A 124 7.13 -11.79 5.30
N HIS A 125 7.88 -11.59 4.22
CA HIS A 125 8.83 -12.56 3.69
C HIS A 125 10.26 -12.07 3.88
N SER A 126 11.22 -12.98 3.73
CA SER A 126 12.66 -12.65 3.73
C SER A 126 12.98 -11.41 2.88
N GLY A 127 13.80 -10.50 3.40
CA GLY A 127 14.18 -9.27 2.72
C GLY A 127 14.06 -8.04 3.61
N HIS A 128 14.06 -6.87 2.98
CA HIS A 128 13.91 -5.58 3.66
C HIS A 128 12.50 -5.05 3.49
N TRP A 129 11.94 -4.56 4.58
CA TRP A 129 10.62 -3.94 4.63
C TRP A 129 10.70 -2.59 5.30
N CYS A 130 9.90 -1.64 4.83
CA CYS A 130 9.69 -0.35 5.48
C CYS A 130 8.28 -0.31 6.06
N LEU A 131 8.16 0.10 7.31
CA LEU A 131 6.91 0.46 7.97
C LEU A 131 7.00 1.92 8.35
N ARG A 132 6.11 2.77 7.84
CA ARG A 132 6.25 4.21 8.05
C ARG A 132 4.90 4.93 8.14
N PRO A 133 4.79 6.00 8.94
CA PRO A 133 3.68 6.94 8.84
C PRO A 133 3.57 7.52 7.43
N VAL A 134 2.38 7.47 6.84
CA VAL A 134 2.09 8.07 5.53
C VAL A 134 0.88 8.98 5.66
N HIS A 135 0.81 10.02 4.82
CA HIS A 135 -0.31 10.94 4.82
C HIS A 135 -1.12 10.80 3.53
N ALA A 136 -2.45 10.75 3.67
CA ALA A 136 -3.32 10.77 2.50
C ALA A 136 -3.35 12.19 1.92
N ILE A 137 -3.10 12.32 0.62
CA ILE A 137 -3.17 13.60 -0.09
C ILE A 137 -4.21 13.55 -1.20
N ALA A 138 -4.48 14.70 -1.83
CA ALA A 138 -5.32 14.78 -3.01
C ALA A 138 -4.68 13.99 -4.18
N ALA A 139 -5.48 13.31 -5.00
CA ALA A 139 -4.99 12.45 -6.07
C ALA A 139 -4.13 13.23 -7.08
N GLU A 140 -4.50 14.47 -7.36
CA GLU A 140 -3.80 15.39 -8.26
C GLU A 140 -2.40 15.76 -7.76
N LYS A 141 -2.15 15.62 -6.44
CA LYS A 141 -0.85 15.85 -5.81
C LYS A 141 -0.04 14.57 -5.62
N ALA A 142 -0.71 13.41 -5.57
CA ALA A 142 -0.05 12.11 -5.44
C ALA A 142 0.66 11.69 -6.74
N GLU A 143 0.10 12.11 -7.86
CA GLU A 143 0.66 11.90 -9.18
C GLU A 143 1.86 12.82 -9.41
N ARG A 144 3.07 12.26 -9.43
CA ARG A 144 4.31 13.04 -9.66
C ARG A 144 4.37 13.61 -11.08
N HIS A 145 3.76 12.91 -12.04
CA HIS A 145 3.49 13.24 -13.44
C HIS A 145 2.43 12.24 -13.95
N PRO A 146 1.67 12.50 -15.03
CA PRO A 146 0.86 11.50 -15.72
C PRO A 146 1.79 10.43 -16.31
N ILE A 147 2.25 9.54 -15.45
CA ILE A 147 3.16 8.45 -15.77
C ILE A 147 2.22 7.31 -16.15
N SER A 148 2.14 7.03 -17.45
CA SER A 148 1.59 5.75 -17.91
C SER A 148 2.26 4.64 -17.07
N PRO A 149 1.54 3.61 -16.61
CA PRO A 149 2.16 2.46 -15.95
C PRO A 149 3.32 1.83 -16.75
N MET A 150 3.40 2.09 -18.06
CA MET A 150 4.57 1.78 -18.91
C MET A 150 5.88 2.49 -18.49
N GLU A 151 5.80 3.68 -17.90
CA GLU A 151 6.92 4.46 -17.38
C GLU A 151 7.22 4.13 -15.89
N TRP A 152 6.36 3.36 -15.22
CA TRP A 152 6.61 2.86 -13.87
C TRP A 152 7.78 1.87 -13.88
N SER A 153 8.98 2.40 -13.65
CA SER A 153 10.14 1.54 -13.45
C SER A 153 9.99 0.79 -12.13
N PHE A 154 9.98 -0.55 -12.16
CA PHE A 154 10.09 -1.38 -10.96
C PHE A 154 11.12 -0.80 -10.01
N GLY A 155 10.89 -0.72 -8.70
CA GLY A 155 11.86 -0.13 -7.75
C GLY A 155 11.85 1.39 -7.68
N GLN A 156 10.73 2.06 -7.97
CA GLN A 156 10.49 3.46 -7.61
C GLN A 156 9.99 3.55 -6.16
N PRO A 157 10.09 4.72 -5.50
CA PRO A 157 9.43 4.94 -4.22
C PRO A 157 7.90 4.86 -4.36
N PRO A 158 7.16 4.49 -3.30
CA PRO A 158 5.72 4.39 -3.39
C PRO A 158 5.10 5.81 -3.54
N PRO A 159 4.01 5.95 -4.30
CA PRO A 159 3.25 7.20 -4.34
C PRO A 159 2.53 7.40 -2.99
N PRO A 160 2.31 8.65 -2.55
CA PRO A 160 1.48 8.93 -1.39
C PRO A 160 0.08 8.32 -1.54
N PRO A 161 -0.52 7.78 -0.45
CA PRO A 161 -1.88 7.27 -0.53
C PRO A 161 -2.88 8.40 -0.84
N HIS A 162 -3.93 8.08 -1.57
CA HIS A 162 -5.04 8.99 -1.83
C HIS A 162 -6.35 8.22 -2.04
N SER A 163 -7.44 8.95 -2.33
CA SER A 163 -8.76 8.38 -2.62
C SER A 163 -9.23 7.36 -1.57
N LEU A 164 -9.13 7.72 -0.29
CA LEU A 164 -9.53 6.85 0.82
C LEU A 164 -10.99 6.38 0.73
N ALA A 165 -11.87 7.19 0.14
CA ALA A 165 -13.28 6.85 -0.08
C ALA A 165 -13.47 5.70 -1.09
N SER A 166 -12.46 5.34 -1.89
CA SER A 166 -12.56 4.22 -2.84
C SER A 166 -12.89 2.88 -2.19
N VAL A 167 -12.59 2.72 -0.90
CA VAL A 167 -12.93 1.52 -0.12
C VAL A 167 -14.44 1.29 0.01
N THR A 168 -15.27 2.33 -0.17
CA THR A 168 -16.74 2.22 -0.17
C THR A 168 -17.33 2.07 -1.58
N ARG A 169 -16.58 2.47 -2.62
CA ARG A 169 -17.04 2.44 -4.03
C ARG A 169 -16.71 1.13 -4.72
N PHE A 170 -15.46 0.67 -4.60
CA PHE A 170 -15.00 -0.56 -5.23
C PHE A 170 -15.23 -1.74 -4.31
N LEU A 171 -16.48 -2.20 -4.23
CA LEU A 171 -16.90 -3.17 -3.21
C LEU A 171 -16.63 -4.63 -3.58
N SER A 172 -16.69 -4.97 -4.87
CA SER A 172 -16.85 -6.37 -5.28
C SER A 172 -16.03 -6.72 -6.54
N GLY A 173 -16.19 -6.00 -7.64
CA GLY A 173 -15.31 -6.07 -8.81
C GLY A 173 -15.47 -4.80 -9.65
N TRP A 174 -14.44 -4.41 -10.40
CA TRP A 174 -14.43 -3.21 -11.25
C TRP A 174 -13.31 -3.29 -12.29
N SER A 175 -13.49 -2.63 -13.42
CA SER A 175 -12.45 -2.35 -14.41
C SER A 175 -11.85 -0.95 -14.17
N GLU A 176 -10.56 -0.81 -14.46
CA GLU A 176 -9.84 0.45 -14.51
C GLU A 176 -9.28 0.62 -15.92
N ASP A 177 -9.51 1.79 -16.51
CA ASP A 177 -8.78 2.27 -17.68
C ASP A 177 -7.78 3.30 -17.17
N TRP A 178 -6.50 3.01 -17.29
CA TRP A 178 -5.43 3.84 -16.74
C TRP A 178 -5.09 5.04 -17.63
N TRP A 179 -5.70 5.16 -18.81
CA TRP A 179 -5.74 6.39 -19.59
C TRP A 179 -6.88 7.30 -19.15
N GLU A 180 -7.95 6.73 -18.59
CA GLU A 180 -9.02 7.51 -18.00
C GLU A 180 -8.58 8.15 -16.68
N SER A 181 -8.85 9.45 -16.54
CA SER A 181 -8.30 10.26 -15.45
C SER A 181 -9.09 10.18 -14.13
N LEU A 182 -9.77 9.08 -13.84
CA LEU A 182 -10.51 8.92 -12.58
C LEU A 182 -9.53 8.93 -11.39
N PRO A 183 -9.65 9.89 -10.44
CA PRO A 183 -8.72 10.02 -9.32
C PRO A 183 -8.46 8.70 -8.57
N GLU A 184 -9.49 7.91 -8.33
CA GLU A 184 -9.44 6.62 -7.64
C GLU A 184 -8.78 5.48 -8.42
N GLN A 185 -8.54 5.64 -9.72
CA GLN A 185 -7.84 4.67 -10.57
C GLN A 185 -6.36 5.00 -10.77
N ARG A 186 -5.89 6.14 -10.23
CA ARG A 186 -4.49 6.55 -10.32
C ARG A 186 -3.56 5.74 -9.39
N PRO A 187 -2.24 5.72 -9.67
CA PRO A 187 -1.23 5.21 -8.75
C PRO A 187 -1.29 5.90 -7.38
N GLY A 188 -1.36 5.11 -6.31
CA GLY A 188 -1.50 5.58 -4.93
C GLY A 188 -2.92 5.49 -4.37
N ALA A 189 -3.91 5.09 -5.18
CA ALA A 189 -5.25 4.89 -4.66
C ALA A 189 -5.30 3.77 -3.60
N VAL A 190 -6.11 3.98 -2.57
CA VAL A 190 -6.31 3.02 -1.48
C VAL A 190 -7.50 2.10 -1.78
N LEU A 191 -7.25 0.79 -1.75
CA LEU A 191 -8.23 -0.26 -2.02
C LEU A 191 -8.55 -1.08 -0.76
N GLY A 192 -9.82 -1.40 -0.58
CA GLY A 192 -10.27 -2.34 0.45
C GLY A 192 -10.06 -3.79 0.02
N LEU A 193 -9.76 -4.67 0.97
CA LEU A 193 -9.62 -6.12 0.75
C LEU A 193 -10.84 -6.93 1.20
N ARG A 194 -11.82 -6.28 1.84
CA ARG A 194 -13.07 -6.89 2.27
C ARG A 194 -14.19 -5.85 2.26
N ALA A 195 -15.43 -6.33 2.32
CA ALA A 195 -16.58 -5.47 2.60
C ALA A 195 -16.42 -4.79 3.98
N LEU A 196 -16.88 -3.54 4.05
CA LEU A 196 -16.91 -2.79 5.30
C LEU A 196 -18.08 -3.27 6.17
N SER A 197 -17.90 -3.23 7.48
CA SER A 197 -19.00 -3.52 8.40
C SER A 197 -20.06 -2.42 8.32
N ALA A 198 -21.32 -2.76 8.63
CA ALA A 198 -22.42 -1.79 8.59
C ALA A 198 -22.12 -0.57 9.51
N PRO A 199 -22.53 0.66 9.13
CA PRO A 199 -22.31 1.86 9.95
C PRO A 199 -22.85 1.74 11.39
N GLU A 200 -23.88 0.91 11.56
CA GLU A 200 -24.58 0.69 12.83
C GLU A 200 -23.99 -0.45 13.68
N ASP A 201 -23.01 -1.18 13.17
CA ASP A 201 -22.31 -2.25 13.90
C ASP A 201 -21.63 -1.69 15.16
N GLY A 202 -21.73 -2.41 16.29
CA GLY A 202 -21.17 -1.99 17.57
C GLY A 202 -19.66 -1.72 17.50
N ARG A 203 -18.91 -2.48 16.70
CA ARG A 203 -17.47 -2.26 16.47
C ARG A 203 -17.23 -0.96 15.72
N VAL A 204 -18.01 -0.66 14.69
CA VAL A 204 -17.91 0.59 13.93
C VAL A 204 -18.29 1.77 14.80
N LYS A 205 -19.38 1.70 15.57
CA LYS A 205 -19.77 2.74 16.55
C LYS A 205 -18.65 3.03 17.56
N SER A 206 -17.98 1.99 18.05
CA SER A 206 -16.83 2.15 18.96
C SER A 206 -15.68 2.90 18.28
N TRP A 207 -15.34 2.55 17.03
CA TRP A 207 -14.30 3.27 16.28
C TRP A 207 -14.71 4.70 15.92
N ARG A 208 -15.98 4.95 15.59
CA ARG A 208 -16.51 6.30 15.33
C ARG A 208 -16.36 7.20 16.56
N LYS A 209 -16.62 6.66 17.77
CA LYS A 209 -16.33 7.37 19.02
C LYS A 209 -14.85 7.73 19.13
N ARG A 210 -13.95 6.77 18.88
CA ARG A 210 -12.50 7.01 18.92
C ARG A 210 -12.02 8.02 17.87
N ALA A 211 -12.65 8.03 16.69
CA ALA A 211 -12.37 8.99 15.64
C ALA A 211 -12.72 10.42 16.08
N ARG A 212 -13.91 10.63 16.66
CA ARG A 212 -14.30 11.93 17.24
C ARG A 212 -13.40 12.35 18.41
N ASP A 213 -13.02 11.40 19.26
CA ASP A 213 -12.16 11.66 20.41
C ASP A 213 -10.68 11.87 20.01
N GLY A 214 -10.32 11.75 18.73
CA GLY A 214 -8.93 11.89 18.27
C GLY A 214 -7.99 10.78 18.77
N THR A 215 -8.52 9.60 19.12
CA THR A 215 -7.76 8.46 19.66
C THR A 215 -7.79 7.22 18.77
N LEU A 216 -8.19 7.38 17.51
CA LEU A 216 -8.27 6.29 16.54
C LEU A 216 -6.87 5.75 16.20
N PRO A 217 -6.60 4.44 16.38
CA PRO A 217 -5.32 3.85 15.99
C PRO A 217 -5.08 3.88 14.47
N PRO A 218 -3.82 3.92 13.99
CA PRO A 218 -3.53 4.08 12.57
C PRO A 218 -3.96 2.86 11.75
N VAL A 219 -4.46 3.10 10.54
CA VAL A 219 -4.81 2.06 9.57
C VAL A 219 -3.53 1.55 8.90
N LEU A 220 -3.38 0.23 8.77
CA LEU A 220 -2.22 -0.38 8.12
C LEU A 220 -2.51 -0.61 6.63
N LEU A 221 -1.68 -0.02 5.78
CA LEU A 221 -1.71 -0.19 4.34
C LEU A 221 -0.51 -1.02 3.88
N LEU A 222 -0.70 -1.88 2.88
CA LEU A 222 0.37 -2.57 2.16
C LEU A 222 0.46 -2.00 0.75
N PHE A 223 1.64 -1.54 0.33
CA PHE A 223 1.85 -1.12 -1.06
C PHE A 223 2.09 -2.34 -1.94
N VAL A 224 1.34 -2.46 -3.02
CA VAL A 224 1.52 -3.48 -4.06
C VAL A 224 2.06 -2.79 -5.31
N ASP A 225 3.39 -2.79 -5.43
CA ASP A 225 4.17 -2.14 -6.49
C ASP A 225 3.64 -2.41 -7.91
N ILE A 226 3.36 -3.67 -8.25
CA ILE A 226 2.86 -4.03 -9.59
C ILE A 226 1.48 -3.46 -9.92
N LEU A 227 0.67 -3.14 -8.90
CA LEU A 227 -0.61 -2.44 -9.08
C LEU A 227 -0.45 -0.92 -8.91
N ALA A 228 0.69 -0.47 -8.39
CA ALA A 228 0.90 0.86 -7.86
C ALA A 228 -0.22 1.32 -6.89
N LYS A 229 -0.82 0.40 -6.13
CA LYS A 229 -1.92 0.67 -5.19
C LYS A 229 -1.54 0.37 -3.75
N TRP A 230 -2.21 1.05 -2.83
CA TRP A 230 -2.22 0.69 -1.43
C TRP A 230 -3.43 -0.20 -1.15
N VAL A 231 -3.24 -1.34 -0.49
CA VAL A 231 -4.34 -2.16 -0.01
C VAL A 231 -4.46 -2.07 1.50
N VAL A 232 -5.68 -1.92 2.01
CA VAL A 232 -5.93 -1.90 3.46
C VAL A 232 -5.71 -3.30 4.00
N LEU A 233 -4.63 -3.49 4.76
CA LEU A 233 -4.27 -4.77 5.35
C LEU A 233 -4.94 -4.99 6.70
N ASP A 234 -5.02 -3.93 7.50
CA ASP A 234 -5.72 -3.92 8.78
C ASP A 234 -6.33 -2.53 9.04
N GLY A 235 -7.52 -2.50 9.64
CA GLY A 235 -8.22 -1.27 9.98
C GLY A 235 -9.30 -0.82 9.00
N HIS A 236 -9.89 -1.72 8.19
CA HIS A 236 -11.03 -1.36 7.32
C HIS A 236 -12.16 -0.65 8.07
N ASP A 237 -12.56 -1.13 9.24
CA ASP A 237 -13.63 -0.48 10.02
C ASP A 237 -13.15 0.82 10.70
N ARG A 238 -11.84 0.97 10.95
CA ARG A 238 -11.27 2.22 11.48
C ARG A 238 -11.26 3.29 10.39
N LEU A 239 -10.84 2.92 9.18
CA LEU A 239 -10.94 3.75 7.99
C LEU A 239 -12.39 4.14 7.73
N HIS A 240 -13.32 3.17 7.72
CA HIS A 240 -14.75 3.43 7.54
C HIS A 240 -15.31 4.36 8.62
N ALA A 241 -14.98 4.13 9.90
CA ALA A 241 -15.39 5.00 10.98
C ALA A 241 -14.86 6.43 10.82
N ALA A 242 -13.61 6.60 10.40
CA ALA A 242 -13.04 7.92 10.13
C ALA A 242 -13.79 8.64 9.00
N LEU A 243 -14.07 7.93 7.90
CA LEU A 243 -14.84 8.46 6.77
C LEU A 243 -16.27 8.87 7.18
N LEU A 244 -16.96 8.07 8.01
CA LEU A 244 -18.30 8.39 8.52
C LEU A 244 -18.32 9.63 9.43
N GLU A 245 -17.22 9.91 10.12
CA GLU A 245 -17.07 11.10 10.96
C GLU A 245 -16.44 12.30 10.23
N GLY A 246 -16.13 12.16 8.93
CA GLY A 246 -15.49 13.22 8.15
C GLY A 246 -14.08 13.56 8.62
N VAL A 247 -13.38 12.64 9.29
CA VAL A 247 -12.01 12.85 9.77
C VAL A 247 -11.00 12.08 8.93
N THR A 248 -9.83 12.69 8.70
CA THR A 248 -8.72 12.00 8.03
C THR A 248 -8.08 10.99 8.98
N PRO A 249 -8.06 9.69 8.66
CA PRO A 249 -7.40 8.70 9.50
C PRO A 249 -5.88 8.81 9.39
N GLN A 250 -5.20 8.47 10.48
CA GLN A 250 -3.76 8.26 10.49
C GLN A 250 -3.42 6.94 9.78
N LEU A 251 -2.40 6.92 8.94
CA LEU A 251 -2.03 5.77 8.10
C LEU A 251 -0.59 5.32 8.38
N LEU A 252 -0.38 4.00 8.49
CA LEU A 252 0.93 3.36 8.43
C LEU A 252 1.03 2.61 7.12
N GLY A 253 2.01 2.95 6.28
CA GLY A 253 2.34 2.21 5.08
C GLY A 253 3.39 1.13 5.34
N LEU A 254 3.19 -0.05 4.76
CA LEU A 254 4.10 -1.18 4.77
C LEU A 254 4.46 -1.55 3.33
N TRP A 255 5.75 -1.74 3.02
CA TRP A 255 6.18 -2.23 1.71
C TRP A 255 7.53 -2.94 1.76
N PRO A 256 7.76 -3.97 0.92
CA PRO A 256 9.09 -4.51 0.73
C PRO A 256 9.92 -3.56 -0.14
N PHE A 257 11.23 -3.59 0.04
CA PHE A 257 12.13 -2.79 -0.77
C PHE A 257 13.46 -3.47 -1.04
N ILE A 258 14.11 -2.97 -2.08
CA ILE A 258 15.50 -3.27 -2.43
C ILE A 258 16.30 -1.98 -2.43
N ILE A 259 17.58 -2.10 -2.07
CA ILE A 259 18.56 -1.05 -2.34
C ILE A 259 19.03 -1.29 -3.76
N ARG A 260 18.92 -0.29 -4.62
CA ARG A 260 19.45 -0.38 -5.98
C ARG A 260 20.77 0.37 -6.03
N PRO A 261 21.90 -0.33 -6.22
CA PRO A 261 23.15 0.33 -6.51
C PRO A 261 22.93 1.17 -7.77
N ARG A 262 23.21 2.46 -7.70
CA ARG A 262 23.12 3.29 -8.89
C ARG A 262 24.29 2.94 -9.81
N PRO A 263 24.05 2.71 -11.12
CA PRO A 263 25.15 2.79 -12.07
C PRO A 263 25.72 4.21 -12.02
N GLU A 264 27.05 4.35 -11.93
CA GLU A 264 27.75 5.64 -12.01
C GLU A 264 27.41 6.32 -13.35
N LYS A 265 26.48 7.29 -13.36
CA LYS A 265 26.20 8.13 -14.54
C LYS A 265 25.78 9.54 -14.15
N SER A 266 26.53 10.52 -14.67
CA SER A 266 26.39 11.95 -14.46
C SER A 266 25.15 12.58 -15.13
N THR A 267 24.58 11.97 -16.18
CA THR A 267 23.54 12.62 -17.00
C THR A 267 22.26 12.99 -16.23
N ARG A 268 21.84 12.18 -15.26
CA ARG A 268 20.67 12.50 -14.41
C ARG A 268 20.98 13.63 -13.42
N GLU A 269 22.18 13.59 -12.84
CA GLU A 269 22.66 14.60 -11.91
C GLU A 269 22.85 15.95 -12.62
N GLU A 270 23.50 15.95 -13.78
CA GLU A 270 23.59 17.07 -14.71
C GLU A 270 22.20 17.60 -15.08
N GLY A 271 21.27 16.73 -15.49
CA GLY A 271 19.90 17.10 -15.80
C GLY A 271 19.15 17.71 -14.61
N ALA A 272 19.37 17.20 -13.39
CA ALA A 272 18.80 17.77 -12.17
C ALA A 272 19.40 19.14 -11.85
N LEU A 273 20.71 19.34 -12.05
CA LEU A 273 21.36 20.64 -11.88
C LEU A 273 20.83 21.67 -12.90
N VAL A 274 20.72 21.28 -14.18
CA VAL A 274 20.15 22.13 -15.24
C VAL A 274 18.69 22.48 -14.93
N SER A 275 17.91 21.52 -14.45
CA SER A 275 16.51 21.75 -14.05
C SER A 275 16.40 22.67 -12.84
N ALA A 276 17.31 22.55 -11.87
CA ALA A 276 17.37 23.41 -10.70
C ALA A 276 17.70 24.86 -11.11
N GLU A 277 18.69 25.03 -11.99
CA GLU A 277 19.05 26.34 -12.54
C GLU A 277 17.85 26.96 -13.28
N PHE A 278 17.18 26.19 -14.14
CA PHE A 278 16.00 26.66 -14.86
C PHE A 278 14.87 27.08 -13.93
N LEU A 279 14.56 26.28 -12.91
CA LEU A 279 13.51 26.61 -11.93
C LEU A 279 13.83 27.90 -11.15
N PHE A 280 15.10 28.14 -10.84
CA PHE A 280 15.51 29.37 -10.16
C PHE A 280 15.52 30.62 -11.04
N ARG A 281 15.54 30.50 -12.37
CA ARG A 281 15.41 31.68 -13.27
C ARG A 281 14.07 32.41 -13.09
N GLY A 282 13.04 31.71 -12.64
CA GLY A 282 11.73 32.29 -12.29
C GLY A 282 11.67 32.95 -10.91
N GLY A 283 12.76 32.90 -10.12
CA GLY A 283 12.82 33.40 -8.75
C GLY A 283 12.81 32.28 -7.70
N ALA A 284 13.57 32.48 -6.61
CA ALA A 284 13.75 31.50 -5.54
C ALA A 284 12.76 31.72 -4.38
N THR A 285 11.47 31.42 -4.61
CA THR A 285 10.49 31.38 -3.49
C THR A 285 10.79 30.18 -2.57
N PRO A 286 10.35 30.19 -1.31
CA PRO A 286 10.52 29.05 -0.40
C PRO A 286 10.02 27.72 -0.98
N GLU A 287 8.90 27.74 -1.71
CA GLU A 287 8.32 26.55 -2.35
C GLU A 287 9.20 26.02 -3.49
N THR A 288 9.76 26.93 -4.30
CA THR A 288 10.70 26.58 -5.37
C THR A 288 11.98 26.01 -4.80
N VAL A 289 12.52 26.63 -3.75
CA VAL A 289 13.72 26.14 -3.04
C VAL A 289 13.48 24.74 -2.48
N ASP A 290 12.36 24.52 -1.79
CA ASP A 290 12.02 23.23 -1.21
C ASP A 290 11.79 22.14 -2.29
N ARG A 291 11.15 22.51 -3.40
CA ARG A 291 11.01 21.62 -4.58
C ARG A 291 12.36 21.25 -5.18
N VAL A 292 13.25 22.22 -5.40
CA VAL A 292 14.59 21.96 -5.95
C VAL A 292 15.42 21.12 -4.99
N ASN A 293 15.38 21.42 -3.69
CA ASN A 293 16.08 20.62 -2.66
C ASN A 293 15.61 19.16 -2.68
N ARG A 294 14.29 18.91 -2.71
CA ARG A 294 13.75 17.54 -2.85
C ARG A 294 14.26 16.85 -4.10
N MET A 295 14.24 17.54 -5.24
CA MET A 295 14.68 16.98 -6.53
C MET A 295 16.18 16.63 -6.50
N LEU A 296 17.03 17.51 -5.97
CA LEU A 296 18.47 17.30 -5.87
C LEU A 296 18.79 16.19 -4.88
N LEU A 297 18.19 16.20 -3.68
CA LEU A 297 18.35 15.12 -2.70
C LEU A 297 17.97 13.77 -3.32
N PHE A 298 16.85 13.71 -4.04
CA PHE A 298 16.46 12.50 -4.75
C PHE A 298 17.45 12.13 -5.86
N SER A 299 17.94 13.10 -6.63
CA SER A 299 18.82 12.85 -7.79
C SER A 299 20.25 12.50 -7.41
N PHE A 300 20.74 12.91 -6.22
CA PHE A 300 22.10 12.65 -5.73
C PHE A 300 22.17 11.62 -4.58
N SER A 301 21.04 11.04 -4.16
CA SER A 301 21.03 9.97 -3.14
C SER A 301 21.75 8.71 -3.64
N ALA A 302 22.91 8.37 -3.05
CA ALA A 302 23.76 7.26 -3.49
C ALA A 302 23.03 5.89 -3.55
N ASP A 303 22.16 5.62 -2.58
CA ASP A 303 21.46 4.33 -2.41
C ASP A 303 19.93 4.50 -2.50
N PRO A 304 19.35 4.70 -3.69
CA PRO A 304 17.91 4.79 -3.83
C PRO A 304 17.26 3.47 -3.42
N ARG A 305 16.34 3.58 -2.46
CA ARG A 305 15.48 2.46 -2.08
C ARG A 305 14.27 2.43 -3.01
N GLY A 306 14.06 1.28 -3.63
CA GLY A 306 12.94 1.02 -4.53
C GLY A 306 11.97 0.05 -3.92
N THR A 307 10.67 0.32 -4.05
CA THR A 307 9.66 -0.65 -3.65
C THR A 307 9.69 -1.87 -4.56
N VAL A 308 9.37 -3.03 -4.00
CA VAL A 308 9.20 -4.26 -4.77
C VAL A 308 8.09 -5.07 -4.15
N SER A 309 7.22 -5.62 -4.98
CA SER A 309 6.35 -6.71 -4.55
C SER A 309 6.95 -8.06 -4.91
N ARG A 310 6.92 -9.01 -3.98
CA ARG A 310 7.26 -10.41 -4.27
C ARG A 310 5.99 -11.20 -4.54
N ALA A 311 5.97 -11.91 -5.67
CA ALA A 311 4.93 -12.88 -5.99
C ALA A 311 5.52 -14.29 -6.11
N TRP A 312 4.68 -15.29 -5.87
CA TRP A 312 4.99 -16.70 -6.07
C TRP A 312 4.21 -17.25 -7.26
N PRO A 313 4.70 -18.28 -7.96
CA PRO A 313 3.91 -18.92 -9.02
C PRO A 313 2.58 -19.43 -8.46
N LEU A 314 1.48 -19.15 -9.16
CA LEU A 314 0.15 -19.66 -8.84
C LEU A 314 0.13 -21.17 -9.12
N PRO A 315 -0.09 -22.03 -8.11
CA PRO A 315 -0.15 -23.48 -8.31
C PRO A 315 -1.31 -23.88 -9.24
N GLY A 316 -1.00 -24.56 -10.35
CA GLY A 316 -1.99 -24.88 -11.40
C GLY A 316 -2.20 -23.76 -12.44
N GLY A 317 -1.53 -22.62 -12.28
CA GLY A 317 -1.44 -21.57 -13.29
C GLY A 317 -2.79 -21.05 -13.78
N ARG A 318 -2.94 -20.98 -15.11
CA ARG A 318 -4.12 -20.39 -15.76
C ARG A 318 -5.41 -21.19 -15.53
N GLU A 319 -5.31 -22.51 -15.39
CA GLU A 319 -6.48 -23.37 -15.19
C GLU A 319 -7.10 -23.14 -13.83
N THR A 320 -6.29 -23.19 -12.76
CA THR A 320 -6.75 -22.87 -11.40
C THR A 320 -7.27 -21.44 -11.29
N TRP A 321 -6.64 -20.48 -11.97
CA TRP A 321 -7.16 -19.12 -12.05
C TRP A 321 -8.57 -19.09 -12.65
N ARG A 322 -8.76 -19.71 -13.83
CA ARG A 322 -10.02 -19.77 -14.55
C ARG A 322 -11.12 -20.38 -13.69
N GLU A 323 -10.83 -21.49 -13.03
CA GLU A 323 -11.76 -22.20 -12.16
C GLU A 323 -12.22 -21.33 -10.98
N GLU A 324 -11.29 -20.69 -10.29
CA GLU A 324 -11.59 -19.83 -9.14
C GLU A 324 -12.37 -18.58 -9.52
N VAL A 325 -11.96 -17.89 -10.59
CA VAL A 325 -12.65 -16.68 -11.08
C VAL A 325 -14.05 -17.04 -11.56
N SER A 326 -14.21 -18.15 -12.28
CA SER A 326 -15.53 -18.64 -12.71
C SER A 326 -16.42 -19.02 -11.52
N ALA A 327 -15.85 -19.63 -10.48
CA ALA A 327 -16.57 -19.92 -9.24
C ALA A 327 -17.02 -18.61 -8.57
N ARG A 328 -16.13 -17.64 -8.47
CA ARG A 328 -16.42 -16.33 -7.89
C ARG A 328 -17.52 -15.58 -8.65
N ARG A 329 -17.55 -15.68 -9.98
CA ARG A 329 -18.60 -15.12 -10.84
C ARG A 329 -19.98 -15.69 -10.54
N ARG A 330 -20.06 -16.99 -10.21
CA ARG A 330 -21.32 -17.68 -9.88
C ARG A 330 -21.89 -17.32 -8.50
N GLU A 331 -21.08 -16.80 -7.58
CA GLU A 331 -21.50 -16.49 -6.20
C GLU A 331 -22.40 -15.24 -6.08
N GLY A 332 -22.60 -14.49 -7.16
CA GLY A 332 -23.57 -13.39 -7.22
C GLY A 332 -23.10 -12.19 -8.04
N PRO A 333 -24.00 -11.23 -8.31
CA PRO A 333 -23.75 -10.12 -9.22
C PRO A 333 -22.62 -9.20 -8.72
N LEU A 334 -21.72 -8.82 -9.63
CA LEU A 334 -20.71 -7.76 -9.42
C LEU A 334 -21.08 -6.56 -10.29
N PRO A 335 -21.73 -5.52 -9.72
CA PRO A 335 -22.43 -4.50 -10.50
C PRO A 335 -21.55 -3.56 -11.32
N LEU A 336 -20.22 -3.60 -11.18
CA LEU A 336 -19.29 -2.75 -11.95
C LEU A 336 -18.43 -3.54 -12.95
N LEU A 337 -18.75 -4.80 -13.22
CA LEU A 337 -18.09 -5.59 -14.27
C LEU A 337 -19.13 -6.04 -15.29
N ASP A 338 -18.82 -5.86 -16.57
CA ASP A 338 -19.63 -6.38 -17.66
C ASP A 338 -19.17 -7.79 -18.10
N GLU A 339 -19.87 -8.36 -19.08
CA GLU A 339 -19.54 -9.69 -19.61
C GLU A 339 -18.15 -9.73 -20.27
N THR A 340 -17.75 -8.65 -20.94
CA THR A 340 -16.43 -8.52 -21.59
C THR A 340 -15.32 -8.53 -20.54
N ASP A 341 -15.49 -7.80 -19.45
CA ASP A 341 -14.56 -7.75 -18.32
C ASP A 341 -14.39 -9.14 -17.70
N TRP A 342 -15.47 -9.91 -17.58
CA TRP A 342 -15.41 -11.27 -17.05
C TRP A 342 -14.71 -12.24 -17.99
N ASP A 343 -15.02 -12.19 -19.27
CA ASP A 343 -14.39 -13.03 -20.28
C ASP A 343 -12.90 -12.73 -20.39
N TRP A 344 -12.53 -11.46 -20.23
CA TRP A 344 -11.14 -11.05 -20.09
C TRP A 344 -10.55 -11.45 -18.74
N LEU A 345 -11.25 -11.40 -17.61
CA LEU A 345 -10.65 -11.84 -16.35
C LEU A 345 -10.36 -13.35 -16.33
N THR A 346 -11.16 -14.15 -17.04
CA THR A 346 -11.14 -15.62 -17.06
C THR A 346 -9.99 -16.19 -17.93
#